data_AF-A0A2T2N1G6-F1
#
_entry.id   AF-A0A2T2N1G6-F1
#
_cell.length_a   1.000
_cell.length_b   1.000
_cell.length_c   1.000
_cell.angle_alpha   90.00
_cell.angle_beta   90.00
_cell.angle_gamma   90.00
#
_symmetry.space_group_name_H-M   'P 1'
#
loop_
_entity.id
_entity.type
_entity.pdbx_description
1 polymer ?
#
loop_
_entity_poly.entity_id
_entity_poly.type
_entity_poly.pdbx_seq_one_letter_code
_entity_poly.pdbx_strand_id
1 'polypeptide(L)'
;MMTRPATPPAQRKAVSLIEGFVATPQRPQDLYRAQQRLQMAEGVSRRTRLVLHKASKGLSKANTRAAGLEAEVQKLKSQLATLRPQGPRRRVHIEPNQRFAEIENIRATMSQPVAQPAQPARHGSPTEEEEDSRAAMVDAAEALKSMCFKWQA
;
A
#
# COMPACT_ATOMS: atom_id res chain seq x y z
N MET A 1 -16.21 -59.73 -8.98
CA MET A 1 -15.95 -58.76 -7.89
C MET A 1 -15.03 -57.68 -8.45
N MET A 2 -15.49 -56.43 -8.57
CA MET A 2 -14.66 -55.35 -9.11
C MET A 2 -13.70 -54.84 -8.04
N THR A 3 -12.40 -55.02 -8.27
CA THR A 3 -11.31 -54.50 -7.44
C THR A 3 -11.17 -52.99 -7.62
N ARG A 4 -11.25 -52.23 -6.54
CA ARG A 4 -11.04 -50.77 -6.56
C ARG A 4 -9.56 -50.47 -6.84
N PRO A 5 -9.24 -49.42 -7.63
CA PRO A 5 -7.86 -49.01 -7.84
C PRO A 5 -7.26 -48.48 -6.54
N ALA A 6 -6.16 -49.09 -6.11
CA ALA A 6 -5.40 -48.67 -4.94
C ALA A 6 -4.44 -47.54 -5.34
N THR A 7 -4.61 -46.36 -4.74
CA THR A 7 -3.68 -45.24 -4.92
C THR A 7 -2.31 -45.64 -4.34
N PRO A 8 -1.21 -45.55 -5.11
CA PRO A 8 0.11 -45.91 -4.59
C PRO A 8 0.48 -45.02 -3.40
N PRO A 9 1.18 -45.55 -2.37
CA PRO A 9 1.60 -44.77 -1.23
C PRO A 9 2.50 -43.62 -1.70
N ALA A 10 2.24 -42.41 -1.20
CA ALA A 10 3.02 -41.24 -1.55
C ALA A 10 4.49 -41.49 -1.24
N GLN A 11 5.34 -41.49 -2.27
CA GLN A 11 6.79 -41.60 -2.12
C GLN A 11 7.28 -40.34 -1.39
N ARG A 12 7.47 -40.44 -0.08
CA ARG A 12 8.13 -39.39 0.70
C ARG A 12 9.59 -39.38 0.27
N LYS A 13 9.98 -38.39 -0.54
CA LYS A 13 11.38 -38.11 -0.83
C LYS A 13 12.13 -38.02 0.50
N ALA A 14 13.18 -38.83 0.66
CA ALA A 14 14.06 -38.75 1.81
C ALA A 14 14.83 -37.43 1.71
N VAL A 15 14.24 -36.36 2.25
CA VAL A 15 14.96 -35.10 2.45
C VAL A 15 16.03 -35.40 3.49
N SER A 16 17.29 -35.14 3.16
CA SER A 16 18.37 -35.34 4.10
C SER A 16 18.07 -34.54 5.38
N LEU A 17 18.20 -35.18 6.54
CA LEU A 17 17.86 -34.56 7.83
C LEU A 17 18.65 -33.25 8.02
N ILE A 18 19.89 -33.21 7.53
CA ILE A 18 20.84 -32.10 7.67
C ILE A 18 20.46 -30.91 6.78
N GLU A 19 20.10 -31.11 5.50
CA GLU A 19 19.69 -29.99 4.63
C GLU A 19 18.43 -29.29 5.16
N GLY A 20 17.54 -30.03 5.81
CA GLY A 20 16.31 -29.48 6.39
C GLY A 20 16.53 -28.54 7.58
N PHE A 21 17.68 -28.61 8.26
CA PHE A 21 18.02 -27.72 9.38
C PHE A 21 18.88 -26.52 8.96
N VAL A 22 19.69 -26.68 7.91
CA VAL A 22 20.62 -25.64 7.44
C VAL A 22 19.99 -24.74 6.37
N ALA A 23 19.03 -25.24 5.59
CA ALA A 23 18.39 -24.46 4.53
C ALA A 23 17.53 -23.32 5.11
N THR A 24 17.67 -22.12 4.52
CA THR A 24 16.81 -20.98 4.85
C THR A 24 15.36 -21.27 4.42
N PRO A 25 14.38 -21.20 5.33
CA PRO A 25 13.00 -21.48 5.00
C PRO A 25 12.44 -20.41 4.06
N GLN A 26 11.86 -20.85 2.94
CA GLN A 26 11.25 -19.95 1.95
C GLN A 26 9.76 -19.74 2.22
N ARG A 27 9.11 -20.74 2.83
CA ARG A 27 7.69 -20.68 3.19
C ARG A 27 7.52 -20.72 4.71
N PRO A 28 6.47 -20.09 5.26
CA PRO A 28 6.14 -20.21 6.68
C PRO A 28 5.94 -21.67 7.14
N GLN A 29 5.46 -22.52 6.23
CA GLN A 29 5.24 -23.95 6.47
C GLN A 29 6.55 -24.72 6.68
N ASP A 30 7.65 -24.24 6.12
CA ASP A 30 8.96 -24.88 6.24
C ASP A 30 9.48 -24.74 7.67
N LEU A 31 9.25 -23.59 8.31
CA LEU A 31 9.56 -23.39 9.73
C LEU A 31 8.80 -24.34 10.65
N TYR A 32 7.51 -24.58 10.36
CA TYR A 32 6.71 -25.54 11.12
C TYR A 32 7.27 -26.96 11.01
N ARG A 33 7.63 -27.37 9.78
CA ARG A 33 8.24 -28.68 9.52
C ARG A 33 9.61 -28.81 10.18
N ALA A 34 10.45 -27.77 10.13
CA ALA A 34 11.75 -27.75 10.79
C ALA A 34 11.59 -27.87 12.31
N GLN A 35 10.64 -27.15 12.91
CA GLN A 35 10.33 -27.26 14.33
C GLN A 35 9.88 -28.68 14.73
N GLN A 36 9.05 -29.32 13.92
CA GLN A 36 8.59 -30.68 14.16
C GLN A 36 9.75 -31.69 14.06
N ARG A 37 10.64 -31.53 13.08
CA ARG A 37 11.85 -32.36 12.94
C ARG A 37 12.80 -32.17 14.12
N LEU A 38 13.04 -30.92 14.54
CA LEU A 38 13.86 -30.59 15.72
C LEU A 38 13.31 -31.30 16.96
N GLN A 39 11.98 -31.28 17.14
CA GLN A 39 11.34 -31.96 18.26
C GLN A 39 11.56 -33.48 18.25
N MET A 40 11.51 -34.11 17.08
CA MET A 40 11.72 -35.57 16.94
C MET A 40 13.18 -35.97 17.09
N ALA A 41 14.12 -35.12 16.65
CA ALA A 41 15.55 -35.40 16.71
C ALA A 41 16.16 -35.17 18.10
N GLU A 42 15.81 -34.05 18.75
CA GLU A 42 16.52 -33.56 19.95
C GLU A 42 15.64 -33.54 21.21
N GLY A 43 14.34 -33.83 21.12
CA GLY A 43 13.47 -33.83 22.30
C GLY A 43 13.28 -32.44 22.92
N VAL A 44 12.91 -31.46 22.09
CA VAL A 44 12.82 -30.04 22.45
C VAL A 44 11.80 -29.78 23.57
N SER A 45 12.25 -29.10 24.63
CA SER A 45 11.43 -28.67 25.78
C SER A 45 10.20 -27.85 25.35
N ARG A 46 9.14 -27.88 26.18
CA ARG A 46 7.90 -27.14 25.92
C ARG A 46 8.15 -25.62 25.79
N ARG A 47 9.04 -25.06 26.62
CA ARG A 47 9.34 -23.62 26.63
C ARG A 47 9.97 -23.17 25.32
N THR A 48 10.99 -23.87 24.85
CA THR A 48 11.67 -23.58 23.58
C THR A 48 10.72 -23.75 22.40
N ARG A 49 9.87 -24.78 22.41
CA ARG A 49 8.83 -24.98 21.39
C ARG A 49 7.86 -23.79 21.30
N LEU A 50 7.44 -23.24 22.44
CA LEU A 50 6.56 -22.07 22.46
C LEU A 50 7.25 -20.82 21.90
N VAL A 51 8.52 -20.61 22.22
CA VAL A 51 9.31 -19.49 21.68
C VAL A 51 9.45 -19.61 20.17
N LEU A 52 9.84 -20.78 19.66
CA LEU A 52 9.95 -21.04 18.21
C LEU A 52 8.62 -20.85 17.48
N HIS A 53 7.51 -21.28 18.10
CA HIS A 53 6.18 -21.09 17.52
C HIS A 53 5.76 -19.60 17.50
N LYS A 54 6.08 -18.83 18.55
CA LYS A 54 5.82 -17.38 18.57
C LYS A 54 6.67 -16.66 17.54
N ALA A 55 7.95 -17.04 17.40
CA ALA A 55 8.85 -16.49 16.40
C ALA A 55 8.34 -16.74 14.97
N SER A 56 7.93 -17.98 14.65
CA SER A 56 7.39 -18.30 13.33
C SER A 56 6.07 -17.57 13.01
N LYS A 57 5.19 -17.41 14.02
CA LYS A 57 3.99 -16.58 13.88
C LYS A 57 4.32 -15.11 13.66
N GLY A 58 5.32 -14.58 14.37
CA GLY A 58 5.82 -13.21 14.21
C GLY A 58 6.34 -12.97 12.79
N LEU A 59 7.19 -13.87 12.30
CA LEU A 59 7.71 -13.81 10.93
C LEU A 59 6.58 -13.89 9.89
N SER A 60 5.60 -14.76 10.09
CA SER A 60 4.46 -14.88 9.17
C SER A 60 3.69 -13.55 9.06
N LYS A 61 3.45 -12.87 10.20
CA LYS A 61 2.83 -11.54 10.21
C LYS A 61 3.70 -10.50 9.50
N ALA A 62 5.01 -10.52 9.71
CA ALA A 62 5.94 -9.62 9.04
C ALA A 62 5.89 -9.82 7.51
N ASN A 63 5.91 -11.07 7.04
CA ASN A 63 5.81 -11.40 5.61
C ASN A 63 4.48 -10.93 5.01
N THR A 64 3.35 -11.09 5.72
CA THR A 64 2.07 -10.57 5.21
C THR A 64 2.05 -9.05 5.10
N ARG A 65 2.71 -8.34 6.03
CA ARG A 65 2.84 -6.88 5.96
C ARG A 65 3.73 -6.46 4.79
N ALA A 66 4.86 -7.15 4.60
CA ALA A 66 5.77 -6.90 3.47
C ALA A 66 5.05 -7.09 2.13
N ALA A 67 4.30 -8.19 1.96
CA ALA A 67 3.51 -8.42 0.76
C ALA A 67 2.43 -7.34 0.53
N GLY A 68 1.79 -6.85 1.60
CA GLY A 68 0.86 -5.73 1.52
C GLY A 68 1.51 -4.45 1.01
N LEU A 69 2.68 -4.10 1.56
CA LEU A 69 3.47 -2.94 1.13
C LEU A 69 3.95 -3.07 -0.32
N GLU A 70 4.38 -4.26 -0.73
CA GLU A 70 4.76 -4.53 -2.12
C GLU A 70 3.58 -4.30 -3.09
N ALA A 71 2.38 -4.74 -2.72
CA ALA A 71 1.18 -4.51 -3.51
C ALA A 71 0.81 -3.02 -3.60
N GLU A 72 0.93 -2.27 -2.50
CA GLU A 72 0.74 -0.81 -2.50
C GLU A 72 1.75 -0.10 -3.39
N VAL A 73 3.04 -0.47 -3.30
CA VAL A 73 4.09 0.07 -4.16
C VAL A 73 3.79 -0.21 -5.64
N GLN A 74 3.32 -1.41 -5.98
CA GLN A 74 2.92 -1.74 -7.35
C GLN A 74 1.73 -0.88 -7.82
N LYS A 75 0.72 -0.70 -6.98
CA LYS A 75 -0.44 0.16 -7.26
C LYS A 75 -0.03 1.62 -7.47
N LEU A 76 0.84 2.16 -6.62
CA LEU A 76 1.35 3.53 -6.77
C LEU A 76 2.18 3.67 -8.05
N LYS A 77 3.01 2.68 -8.39
CA LYS A 77 3.75 2.65 -9.66
C LYS A 77 2.82 2.65 -10.86
N SER A 78 1.73 1.89 -10.84
CA SER A 78 0.75 1.91 -11.93
C SER A 78 0.04 3.26 -12.03
N GLN A 79 -0.32 3.89 -10.91
CA GLN A 79 -0.92 5.23 -10.89
C GLN A 79 0.03 6.28 -11.46
N LEU A 80 1.31 6.23 -11.08
CA LEU A 80 2.34 7.10 -11.64
C LEU A 80 2.50 6.87 -13.15
N ALA A 81 2.49 5.62 -13.60
CA ALA A 81 2.54 5.31 -15.03
C ALA A 81 1.33 5.88 -15.79
N THR A 82 0.13 5.87 -15.20
CA THR A 82 -1.06 6.46 -15.82
C THR A 82 -1.05 7.98 -15.83
N LEU A 83 -0.53 8.62 -14.77
CA LEU A 83 -0.48 10.08 -14.66
C LEU A 83 0.68 10.69 -15.47
N ARG A 84 1.72 9.89 -15.74
CA ARG A 84 2.85 10.34 -16.55
C ARG A 84 2.35 10.60 -17.97
N PRO A 85 2.59 11.79 -18.54
CA PRO A 85 2.20 12.07 -19.92
C PRO A 85 2.94 11.09 -20.84
N GLN A 86 2.16 10.23 -21.51
CA GLN A 86 2.64 9.13 -22.36
C GLN A 86 3.18 9.61 -23.72
N GLY A 87 3.31 10.92 -23.94
CA GLY A 87 3.73 11.48 -25.21
C GLY A 87 4.38 12.87 -25.08
N PRO A 88 5.02 13.35 -26.15
CA PRO A 88 5.58 14.69 -26.20
C PRO A 88 4.44 15.70 -25.97
N ARG A 89 4.70 16.72 -25.15
CA ARG A 89 3.75 17.81 -24.91
C ARG A 89 3.36 18.40 -26.27
N ARG A 90 2.06 18.34 -26.61
CA ARG A 90 1.54 18.99 -27.82
C ARG A 90 1.81 20.49 -27.71
N ARG A 91 2.58 21.03 -28.65
CA ARG A 91 2.73 22.49 -28.78
C ARG A 91 1.36 23.05 -29.14
N VAL A 92 0.80 23.85 -28.24
CA VAL A 92 -0.41 24.63 -28.51
C VAL A 92 0.03 25.77 -29.43
N HIS A 93 -0.47 25.78 -30.66
CA HIS A 93 -0.31 26.94 -31.55
C HIS A 93 -1.32 27.99 -31.09
N ILE A 94 -0.81 29.10 -30.59
CA ILE A 94 -1.65 30.19 -30.07
C ILE A 94 -1.70 31.26 -31.16
N GLU A 95 -2.87 31.41 -31.78
CA GLU A 95 -3.18 32.53 -32.67
C GLU A 95 -3.10 33.85 -31.87
N PRO A 96 -2.33 34.85 -32.30
CA PRO A 96 -2.12 36.08 -31.53
C PRO A 96 -3.42 36.86 -31.28
N ASN A 97 -4.41 36.73 -32.18
CA ASN A 97 -5.72 37.37 -32.04
C ASN A 97 -6.65 36.66 -31.02
N GLN A 98 -6.44 35.36 -30.77
CA GLN A 98 -7.22 34.63 -29.75
C GLN A 98 -6.75 34.95 -28.31
N ARG A 99 -5.50 35.40 -28.14
CA ARG A 99 -4.96 35.76 -26.81
C ARG A 99 -5.79 36.82 -26.10
N PHE A 100 -6.41 37.73 -26.84
CA PHE A 100 -7.21 38.82 -26.26
C PHE A 100 -8.68 38.44 -26.06
N ALA A 101 -9.23 37.58 -26.92
CA ALA A 101 -10.61 37.12 -26.83
C ALA A 101 -10.88 36.26 -25.58
N GLU A 102 -9.89 35.49 -25.12
CA GLU A 102 -10.06 34.61 -23.95
C GLU A 102 -9.60 35.24 -22.63
N ILE A 103 -9.01 36.44 -22.63
CA ILE A 103 -8.58 37.11 -21.38
C ILE A 103 -9.76 37.39 -20.45
N GLU A 104 -10.92 37.78 -21.01
CA GLU A 104 -12.12 38.02 -20.21
C GLU A 104 -12.66 36.72 -19.61
N ASN A 105 -12.60 35.62 -20.36
CA ASN A 105 -12.97 34.29 -19.86
C ASN A 105 -12.03 33.85 -18.73
N ILE A 106 -10.71 34.02 -18.90
CA ILE A 106 -9.69 33.69 -17.89
C ILE A 106 -9.89 34.55 -16.63
N ARG A 107 -10.13 35.86 -16.79
CA ARG A 107 -10.41 36.77 -15.68
C ARG A 107 -11.72 36.39 -14.98
N ALA A 108 -12.76 36.05 -15.73
CA ALA A 108 -14.03 35.57 -15.18
C ALA A 108 -13.81 34.29 -14.37
N THR A 109 -13.02 33.34 -14.87
CA THR A 109 -12.71 32.09 -14.14
C THR A 109 -11.89 32.34 -12.88
N MET A 110 -10.93 33.27 -12.90
CA MET A 110 -10.15 33.66 -11.72
C MET A 110 -10.95 34.44 -10.69
N SER A 111 -11.92 35.23 -11.14
CA SER A 111 -12.81 36.01 -10.28
C SER A 111 -13.98 35.20 -9.72
N GLN A 112 -14.28 34.04 -10.32
CA GLN A 112 -15.20 33.09 -9.71
C GLN A 112 -14.52 32.55 -8.45
N PRO A 113 -15.13 32.72 -7.26
CA PRO A 113 -14.66 32.01 -6.09
C PRO A 113 -14.69 30.53 -6.43
N VAL A 114 -13.58 29.81 -6.17
CA VAL A 114 -13.55 28.35 -6.21
C VAL A 114 -14.80 27.89 -5.49
N ALA A 115 -15.76 27.34 -6.23
CA ALA A 115 -17.01 26.88 -5.66
C ALA A 115 -16.61 25.86 -4.59
N GLN A 116 -16.73 26.26 -3.32
CA GLN A 116 -16.56 25.32 -2.23
C GLN A 116 -17.57 24.20 -2.52
N PRO A 117 -17.14 22.93 -2.48
CA PRO A 117 -18.07 21.83 -2.67
C PRO A 117 -19.24 22.06 -1.71
N ALA A 118 -20.46 22.13 -2.25
CA ALA A 118 -21.66 22.44 -1.49
C ALA A 118 -21.66 21.54 -0.24
N GLN A 119 -21.47 22.17 0.92
CA GLN A 119 -21.58 21.44 2.17
C GLN A 119 -23.03 20.94 2.22
N PRO A 120 -23.27 19.61 2.33
CA PRO A 120 -24.63 19.14 2.53
C PRO A 120 -25.17 19.83 3.76
N ALA A 121 -26.38 20.38 3.69
CA ALA A 121 -27.04 21.00 4.83
C ALA A 121 -27.11 19.98 5.98
N ARG A 122 -26.17 20.09 6.94
CA ARG A 122 -26.12 19.27 8.15
C ARG A 122 -26.94 19.98 9.21
N HIS A 123 -28.14 19.47 9.46
CA HIS A 123 -28.88 19.77 10.68
C HIS A 123 -28.20 19.03 11.84
N GLY A 124 -27.41 19.75 12.64
CA GLY A 124 -26.77 19.23 13.85
C GLY A 124 -25.67 20.16 14.34
N SER A 125 -25.53 20.31 15.65
CA SER A 125 -24.42 21.05 16.26
C SER A 125 -23.09 20.35 15.96
N PRO A 126 -22.00 21.10 15.70
CA PRO A 126 -20.70 20.51 15.36
C PRO A 126 -20.19 19.63 16.51
N THR A 127 -19.63 18.49 16.16
CA THR A 127 -18.90 17.61 17.09
C THR A 127 -17.44 18.04 17.16
N GLU A 128 -16.74 17.79 18.26
CA GLU A 128 -15.33 18.20 18.48
C GLU A 128 -14.40 17.73 17.33
N GLU A 129 -14.67 16.55 16.75
CA GLU A 129 -13.93 16.03 15.59
C GLU A 129 -14.10 16.89 14.32
N GLU A 130 -15.25 17.53 14.14
CA GLU A 130 -15.49 18.44 13.01
C GLU A 130 -14.77 19.78 13.20
N GLU A 131 -14.63 20.25 14.44
CA GLU A 131 -13.88 21.47 14.76
C GLU A 131 -12.38 21.27 14.55
N ASP A 132 -11.84 20.14 14.99
CA ASP A 132 -10.45 19.75 14.77
C ASP A 132 -10.14 19.61 13.27
N SER A 133 -11.06 19.02 12.50
CA SER A 133 -10.92 18.89 11.05
C SER A 133 -10.94 20.25 10.34
N ARG A 134 -11.74 21.20 10.83
CA ARG A 134 -11.78 22.57 10.29
C ARG A 134 -10.51 23.34 10.63
N ALA A 135 -10.01 23.21 11.85
CA ALA A 135 -8.75 23.81 12.27
C ALA A 135 -7.58 23.29 11.41
N ALA A 136 -7.50 21.97 11.19
CA ALA A 136 -6.49 21.38 10.34
C ALA A 136 -6.57 21.85 8.87
N MET A 137 -7.78 22.09 8.35
CA MET A 137 -7.96 22.65 7.01
C MET A 137 -7.50 24.12 6.92
N VAL A 138 -7.71 24.92 7.97
CA VAL A 138 -7.25 26.31 8.03
C VAL A 138 -5.72 26.35 8.07
N ASP A 139 -5.10 25.54 8.93
CA ASP A 139 -3.64 25.44 9.03
C ASP A 139 -2.99 25.00 7.71
N ALA A 140 -3.60 24.03 7.02
CA ALA A 140 -3.13 23.59 5.70
C ALA A 140 -3.23 24.71 4.65
N ALA A 141 -4.29 25.52 4.69
CA ALA A 141 -4.46 26.65 3.79
C ALA A 141 -3.45 27.77 4.07
N GLU A 142 -3.09 28.00 5.33
CA GLU A 142 -2.04 28.96 5.71
C GLU A 142 -0.65 28.47 5.32
N ALA A 143 -0.36 27.19 5.49
CA ALA A 143 0.89 26.57 5.02
C ALA A 143 1.04 26.71 3.49
N LEU A 144 -0.04 26.52 2.73
CA LEU A 144 -0.03 26.73 1.28
C LEU A 144 0.20 28.19 0.90
N LYS A 145 -0.39 29.16 1.63
CA LYS A 145 -0.11 30.59 1.41
C LYS A 145 1.35 30.94 1.67
N SER A 146 1.98 30.33 2.68
CA SER A 146 3.39 30.49 3.02
C SER A 146 4.33 29.97 1.91
N MET A 147 3.93 28.91 1.18
CA MET A 147 4.72 28.34 0.08
C MET A 147 4.59 29.11 -1.25
N CYS A 148 3.66 30.05 -1.36
CA CYS A 148 3.47 30.85 -2.56
C CYS A 148 4.48 32.01 -2.62
N PHE A 149 5.56 31.81 -3.38
CA PHE A 149 6.59 32.82 -3.63
C PHE A 149 6.06 33.94 -4.54
N LYS A 150 6.11 35.20 -4.08
CA LYS A 150 5.79 36.37 -4.91
C LYS A 150 7.07 36.89 -5.55
N TRP A 151 7.13 36.92 -6.88
CA TRP A 151 8.20 37.59 -7.61
C TRP A 151 8.02 39.10 -7.49
N GLN A 152 9.00 39.79 -6.88
CA GLN A 152 9.08 41.25 -6.93
C GLN A 152 9.81 41.64 -8.22
N ALA A 153 9.16 42.47 -9.03
CA ALA A 153 9.73 43.05 -10.24
C ALA A 153 10.51 44.34 -9.91
#